data_AF-A0A8S3J758-F1
#
_entry.id   AF-A0A8S3J758-F1
#
_cell.length_a   1.000
_cell.length_b   1.000
_cell.length_c   1.000
_cell.angle_alpha   90.00
_cell.angle_beta   90.00
_cell.angle_gamma   90.00
#
_symmetry.space_group_name_H-M   'P 1'
#
loop_
_entity.id
_entity.type
_entity.pdbx_description
1 polymer ?
#
loop_
_entity_poly.entity_id
_entity_poly.type
_entity_poly.pdbx_seq_one_letter_code
_entity_poly.pdbx_strand_id
1 'polypeptide(L)' 'VNLDTETRMSTIANIDNPPLETFDRAQRRIQGLMEKDPYQRFLKSELYINLLRRTAYPVQRRTTAEVASKSS' A
#
# COMPACT_ATOMS: atom_id res chain seq x y z
N VAL A 1 -8.18 5.40 -12.76
CA VAL A 1 -8.63 4.29 -11.88
C VAL A 1 -9.88 3.63 -12.45
N ASN A 2 -10.13 2.35 -12.17
CA ASN A 2 -11.27 1.62 -12.76
C ASN A 2 -12.58 2.03 -12.08
N LEU A 3 -13.34 2.91 -12.75
CA LEU A 3 -14.63 3.44 -12.28
C LEU A 3 -15.72 3.09 -13.29
N ASP A 4 -16.87 2.67 -12.77
CA ASP A 4 -18.10 2.57 -13.55
C ASP A 4 -18.52 3.96 -14.07
N THR A 5 -19.31 3.96 -15.14
CA THR A 5 -19.75 5.16 -15.84
C THR A 5 -20.48 6.13 -14.91
N GLU A 6 -21.34 5.62 -14.02
CA GLU A 6 -22.12 6.43 -13.10
C GLU A 6 -21.23 7.21 -12.13
N THR A 7 -20.29 6.52 -11.49
CA THR A 7 -19.34 7.12 -10.55
C THR A 7 -18.45 8.16 -11.23
N ARG A 8 -18.00 7.89 -12.47
CA ARG A 8 -17.24 8.85 -13.28
C ARG A 8 -18.05 10.11 -13.58
N MET A 9 -19.29 9.96 -14.03
CA MET A 9 -20.15 11.11 -14.38
C MET A 9 -20.47 11.98 -13.16
N SER A 10 -20.78 11.36 -12.02
CA SER A 10 -21.01 12.08 -10.76
C SER A 10 -19.77 12.87 -10.31
N THR A 11 -18.56 12.33 -10.53
CA THR A 11 -17.32 13.03 -10.18
C THR A 11 -17.09 14.23 -11.10
N ILE A 12 -17.33 14.07 -12.41
CA ILE A 12 -17.18 15.15 -13.40
C ILE A 12 -18.17 16.28 -13.14
N ALA A 13 -19.43 15.97 -12.83
CA ALA A 13 -20.45 16.99 -12.57
C ALA A 13 -20.13 17.89 -11.36
N ASN A 14 -19.39 17.38 -10.40
CA ASN A 14 -19.04 18.10 -9.18
C ASN A 14 -17.70 18.84 -9.29
N ILE A 15 -16.92 18.66 -10.36
CA ILE A 15 -15.53 19.13 -10.41
C ILE A 15 -15.39 20.66 -10.54
N ASP A 16 -16.41 21.33 -11.09
CA ASP A 16 -16.41 22.78 -11.32
C ASP A 16 -16.62 23.57 -10.01
N ASN A 17 -17.32 22.98 -9.04
CA ASN A 17 -17.46 23.51 -7.67
C ASN A 17 -17.49 22.34 -6.68
N PRO A 18 -16.32 21.78 -6.32
CA PRO A 18 -16.24 20.50 -5.63
C PRO A 18 -16.69 20.61 -4.17
N PRO A 19 -17.84 20.02 -3.78
CA PRO A 19 -18.11 19.76 -2.38
C PRO A 19 -17.07 18.76 -1.82
N LEU A 20 -16.94 18.67 -0.50
CA LEU A 20 -15.97 17.78 0.14
C LEU A 20 -16.16 16.31 -0.28
N GLU A 21 -17.39 15.92 -0.62
CA GLU A 21 -17.80 14.56 -0.98
C GLU A 21 -17.58 14.24 -2.47
N THR A 22 -16.99 15.16 -3.25
CA THR A 22 -16.81 15.04 -4.72
C THR A 22 -16.25 13.67 -5.15
N PHE A 23 -15.34 13.11 -4.36
CA PHE A 23 -14.67 11.85 -4.68
C PHE A 23 -15.12 10.67 -3.82
N ASP A 24 -16.06 10.82 -2.89
CA ASP A 24 -16.46 9.78 -1.94
C ASP A 24 -16.84 8.47 -2.63
N ARG A 25 -17.68 8.56 -3.67
CA ARG A 25 -18.13 7.38 -4.42
C ARG A 25 -16.98 6.71 -5.16
N ALA A 26 -16.14 7.50 -5.82
CA ALA A 26 -14.96 7.02 -6.52
C ALA A 26 -13.98 6.35 -5.54
N GLN A 27 -13.70 6.97 -4.40
CA GLN A 27 -12.81 6.44 -3.38
C GLN A 27 -13.32 5.11 -2.82
N ARG A 28 -14.59 5.02 -2.41
CA ARG A 28 -15.18 3.75 -1.93
C ARG A 28 -15.11 2.65 -2.99
N ARG A 29 -15.36 2.98 -4.25
CA ARG A 29 -15.28 2.02 -5.36
C ARG A 29 -13.87 1.48 -5.53
N ILE A 30 -12.86 2.35 -5.54
CA ILE A 30 -11.46 1.95 -5.69
C ILE A 30 -10.98 1.17 -4.47
N GLN A 31 -11.32 1.62 -3.26
CA GLN A 31 -10.99 0.89 -2.04
C GLN A 31 -11.52 -0.54 -2.08
N GLY A 32 -12.80 -0.73 -2.43
CA GLY A 32 -13.38 -2.07 -2.57
C GLY A 32 -12.74 -2.91 -3.70
N LEU A 33 -12.24 -2.29 -4.78
CA LEU A 33 -11.47 -3.01 -5.80
C LEU A 33 -10.09 -3.42 -5.29
N MET A 34 -9.42 -2.53 -4.55
CA MET A 34 -8.12 -2.79 -3.94
C MET A 34 -8.20 -3.92 -2.91
N GLU A 35 -9.19 -3.89 -2.03
CA GLU A 35 -9.41 -4.92 -0.99
C GLU A 35 -9.64 -6.31 -1.58
N LYS A 36 -10.31 -6.40 -2.74
CA LYS A 36 -10.69 -7.67 -3.37
C LYS A 36 -9.53 -8.45 -4.00
N ASP A 37 -8.60 -7.77 -4.68
CA ASP A 37 -7.51 -8.46 -5.38
C ASP A 37 -6.11 -7.89 -5.06
N PRO A 38 -5.78 -6.62 -5.38
CA PRO A 38 -4.44 -6.09 -5.15
C PRO A 38 -3.95 -6.22 -3.70
N TYR A 39 -4.83 -6.00 -2.73
CA TYR A 39 -4.50 -6.10 -1.31
C TYR A 39 -4.26 -7.55 -0.89
N GLN A 40 -5.11 -8.49 -1.31
CA GLN A 40 -4.92 -9.91 -1.04
C GLN A 40 -3.61 -10.45 -1.64
N ARG A 41 -3.27 -9.99 -2.85
CA ARG A 41 -2.01 -10.33 -3.52
C ARG A 41 -0.81 -9.69 -2.81
N PHE A 42 -0.95 -8.45 -2.37
CA PHE A 42 0.09 -7.74 -1.61
C PHE A 42 0.46 -8.51 -0.33
N LEU A 43 -0.52 -8.96 0.45
CA LEU A 43 -0.28 -9.71 1.69
C LEU A 43 0.46 -11.03 1.48
N LYS A 44 0.39 -11.62 0.27
CA LYS A 44 1.10 -12.84 -0.11
C LYS A 44 2.41 -12.57 -0.85
N SER A 45 2.68 -11.33 -1.22
CA SER A 45 3.84 -10.96 -2.02
C SER A 45 5.12 -11.01 -1.21
N GLU A 46 6.24 -11.31 -1.88
CA GLU A 46 7.58 -11.24 -1.27
C GLU A 46 7.87 -9.88 -0.65
N LEU A 47 7.33 -8.78 -1.20
CA LEU A 47 7.52 -7.45 -0.64
C LEU A 47 6.97 -7.36 0.78
N TYR A 48 5.73 -7.79 1.01
CA TYR A 48 5.10 -7.76 2.32
C TYR A 48 5.74 -8.77 3.28
N ILE A 49 6.01 -9.99 2.82
CA ILE A 49 6.65 -11.02 3.66
C ILE A 49 8.06 -10.60 4.08
N ASN A 50 8.84 -9.97 3.19
CA ASN A 50 10.16 -9.44 3.55
C ASN A 50 10.08 -8.27 4.52
N LEU A 51 9.06 -7.41 4.41
CA LEU A 51 8.81 -6.37 5.39
C LEU A 51 8.54 -6.99 6.77
N LEU A 52 7.66 -7.99 6.85
CA LEU A 52 7.37 -8.70 8.10
C LEU A 52 8.60 -9.38 8.71
N ARG A 53 9.43 -10.03 7.90
CA ARG A 53 10.68 -10.64 8.38
C ARG A 53 11.63 -9.61 9.01
N ARG A 54 11.75 -8.42 8.40
CA ARG A 54 12.59 -7.32 8.90
C ARG A 54 12.07 -6.70 10.19
N THR A 55 10.75 -6.68 10.40
CA THR A 55 10.13 -6.11 11.60
C THR A 55 10.01 -7.12 12.74
N ALA A 56 9.75 -8.39 12.43
CA ALA A 56 9.63 -9.47 13.42
C ALA A 56 10.98 -9.91 13.98
N TYR A 57 12.04 -9.84 13.17
CA TYR A 57 13.41 -10.05 13.60
C TYR A 57 14.20 -8.78 13.28
N PRO A 58 14.27 -7.80 14.20
CA PRO A 58 15.19 -6.70 14.02
C PRO A 58 16.58 -7.33 13.90
N VAL A 59 17.15 -7.30 12.69
CA VAL A 59 18.53 -7.69 12.47
C VAL A 59 19.34 -6.84 13.43
N GLN A 60 19.90 -7.46 14.49
CA GLN A 60 20.97 -6.85 15.27
C GLN A 60 21.99 -6.40 14.23
N ARG A 61 22.12 -5.08 14.06
CA ARG A 61 23.17 -4.52 13.22
C ARG A 61 24.45 -5.12 13.75
N ARG A 62 25.09 -5.98 12.96
CA ARG A 62 26.46 -6.42 13.25
C ARG A 62 27.28 -5.14 13.27
N THR A 63 27.55 -4.64 14.47
CA THR A 63 28.55 -3.60 14.68
C THR A 63 29.84 -4.16 14.10
N THR A 64 30.47 -3.38 13.23
CA THR A 64 31.70 -3.68 12.51
C THR A 64 32.93 -3.94 13.40
N ALA A 65 32.75 -4.28 14.67
CA ALA A 65 33.81 -4.62 15.61
C ALA A 65 34.15 -6.13 15.63
N GLU A 66 33.30 -7.03 15.14
CA GLU A 66 33.49 -8.49 15.33
C GLU A 66 34.31 -9.17 14.21
N VAL A 67 34.65 -8.45 13.13
CA VAL A 67 35.50 -8.99 12.05
C VAL A 67 37.00 -8.93 12.43
N ALA A 68 37.36 -8.20 13.50
CA ALA A 68 38.76 -8.04 13.92
C ALA A 68 39.30 -9.16 14.84
N SER A 69 38.47 -10.09 15.33
CA SER A 69 38.89 -11.06 16.35
C SER A 69 39.12 -12.49 15.85
N LYS A 70 39.10 -12.73 14.53
CA LYS A 70 39.39 -14.05 13.93
C LYS A 70 40.68 -14.09 13.10
N SER A 71 41.57 -13.14 13.32
CA SER A 71 42.88 -13.05 12.68
C SER A 71 43.98 -12.93 13.74
N SER A 72 44.04 -13.89 14.68
CA SER A 72 45.25 -14.13 15.45
C SER A 72 45.28 -15.55 16.00
#